data_AF-A0A0D2ZSS6-F1
#
_entry.id   AF-A0A0D2ZSS6-F1
#
_cell.length_a   1.000
_cell.length_b   1.000
_cell.length_c   1.000
_cell.angle_alpha   90.00
_cell.angle_beta   90.00
_cell.angle_gamma   90.00
#
_symmetry.space_group_name_H-M   'P 1'
#
loop_
_entity.id
_entity.type
_entity.pdbx_description
1 polymer ?
#
loop_
_entity_poly.entity_id
_entity_poly.type
_entity_poly.pdbx_seq_one_letter_code
_entity_poly.pdbx_strand_id
1 'polypeptide(L)'
;MAPRRKPGAPTYAQLSGDGSDTSSSGPSSSDAVPDSQTSQRVSSSPPLPPQMPPPPPPAATPQSVSEGAVHPHLRVLSYAPFARYTVEDLLA
;
A
#
# COMPACT_ATOMS: atom_id res chain seq x y z
N MET A 1 21.25 2.92 51.30
CA MET A 1 20.52 3.24 50.03
C MET A 1 20.63 2.04 49.12
N ALA A 2 19.52 1.35 48.86
CA ALA A 2 19.53 0.10 48.10
C ALA A 2 19.40 0.34 46.58
N PRO A 3 20.03 -0.47 45.70
CA PRO A 3 20.00 -0.25 44.27
C PRO A 3 18.60 -0.53 43.69
N ARG A 4 18.00 0.46 43.02
CA ARG A 4 16.75 0.29 42.28
C ARG A 4 17.02 -0.58 41.04
N ARG A 5 16.37 -1.74 40.93
CA ARG A 5 16.42 -2.54 39.69
C ARG A 5 15.47 -1.95 38.66
N LYS A 6 15.94 -1.86 37.40
CA LYS A 6 15.12 -1.40 36.28
C LYS A 6 13.95 -2.38 36.05
N PRO A 7 12.71 -1.90 35.82
CA PRO A 7 11.63 -2.77 35.37
C PRO A 7 12.04 -3.44 34.05
N GLY A 8 11.91 -4.76 33.98
CA GLY A 8 12.10 -5.51 32.73
C GLY A 8 11.04 -5.15 31.70
N ALA A 9 11.29 -5.49 30.44
CA ALA A 9 10.32 -5.26 29.37
C ALA A 9 8.99 -5.98 29.69
N PRO A 10 7.84 -5.35 29.49
CA PRO A 10 6.55 -5.96 29.76
C PRO A 10 6.34 -7.16 28.84
N THR A 11 5.97 -8.30 29.42
CA THR A 11 5.67 -9.53 28.68
C THR A 11 4.25 -9.44 28.12
N TYR A 12 3.98 -10.05 26.95
CA TYR A 12 2.71 -10.00 26.23
C TYR A 12 1.47 -10.25 27.12
N ALA A 13 1.57 -11.16 28.09
CA ALA A 13 0.52 -11.47 29.06
C ALA A 13 0.09 -10.28 29.96
N GLN A 14 0.96 -9.28 30.15
CA GLN A 14 0.66 -8.07 30.91
C GLN A 14 -0.01 -6.98 30.05
N LEU A 15 0.11 -7.08 28.72
CA LEU A 15 -0.54 -6.17 27.76
C LEU A 15 -1.99 -6.59 27.48
N SER A 16 -2.26 -7.90 27.51
CA SER A 16 -3.61 -8.45 27.56
C SER A 16 -4.19 -8.23 28.95
N GLY A 17 -4.48 -6.98 29.28
CA GLY A 17 -5.05 -6.58 30.56
C GLY A 17 -6.37 -7.30 30.82
N ASP A 18 -6.33 -8.39 31.57
CA ASP A 18 -7.46 -8.83 32.38
C ASP A 18 -7.40 -8.06 33.71
N GLY A 19 -7.55 -6.74 33.58
CA GLY A 19 -7.93 -5.89 34.70
C GLY A 19 -9.37 -6.22 35.00
N SER A 20 -9.59 -7.30 35.74
CA SER A 20 -10.87 -7.58 36.39
C SER A 20 -11.07 -6.55 37.52
N ASP A 21 -11.35 -5.31 37.09
CA ASP A 21 -11.98 -4.30 37.93
C ASP A 21 -13.36 -4.85 38.29
N THR A 22 -13.58 -5.00 39.59
CA THR A 22 -14.87 -5.40 40.17
C THR A 22 -15.96 -4.43 39.70
N SER A 23 -16.71 -4.82 38.67
CA SER A 23 -17.82 -4.00 38.18
C SER A 23 -19.07 -4.26 39.03
N SER A 24 -19.50 -3.18 39.69
CA SER A 24 -20.70 -3.03 40.49
C SER A 24 -21.98 -3.39 39.73
N SER A 25 -22.91 -4.09 40.38
CA SER A 25 -24.24 -4.41 39.88
C SER A 25 -25.09 -3.14 39.70
N GLY A 26 -25.42 -2.81 38.46
CA GLY A 26 -26.45 -1.84 38.10
C GLY A 26 -27.85 -2.47 38.02
N PRO A 27 -28.94 -1.68 38.06
CA PRO A 27 -30.29 -2.21 38.26
C PRO A 27 -30.77 -3.01 37.04
N SER A 28 -31.47 -4.10 37.35
CA SER A 28 -32.22 -4.92 36.42
C SER A 28 -33.13 -4.05 35.54
N SER A 29 -32.81 -3.98 34.25
CA SER A 29 -33.62 -3.22 33.29
C SER A 29 -34.80 -4.05 32.85
N SER A 30 -35.98 -3.44 32.99
CA SER A 30 -37.29 -4.02 32.76
C SER A 30 -37.53 -4.40 31.31
N ASP A 31 -38.29 -5.49 31.14
CA ASP A 31 -38.80 -5.99 29.87
C ASP A 31 -39.65 -4.91 29.18
N ALA A 32 -39.08 -4.25 28.18
CA ALA A 32 -39.82 -3.44 27.24
C ALA A 32 -39.77 -4.18 25.90
N VAL A 33 -40.92 -4.76 25.55
CA VAL A 33 -41.18 -5.37 24.24
C VAL A 33 -40.78 -4.37 23.16
N PRO A 34 -39.77 -4.67 22.32
CA PRO A 34 -39.44 -3.79 21.22
C PRO A 34 -40.58 -3.89 20.21
N ASP A 35 -41.41 -2.85 20.17
CA ASP A 35 -42.40 -2.68 19.11
C ASP A 35 -41.66 -2.66 17.78
N SER A 36 -42.02 -3.63 16.94
CA SER A 36 -41.91 -3.63 15.48
C SER A 36 -40.77 -2.77 14.95
N GLN A 37 -39.55 -3.28 15.07
CA GLN A 37 -38.41 -2.77 14.33
C GLN A 37 -38.64 -3.11 12.85
N THR A 38 -39.49 -2.30 12.20
CA THR A 38 -39.63 -2.26 10.74
C THR A 38 -38.23 -2.28 10.18
N SER A 39 -38.04 -3.09 9.15
CA SER A 39 -36.77 -3.37 8.52
C SER A 39 -36.01 -2.08 8.15
N GLN A 40 -35.34 -1.48 9.12
CA GLN A 40 -34.28 -0.51 8.94
C GLN A 40 -33.09 -1.33 8.51
N ARG A 41 -33.18 -1.89 7.29
CA ARG A 41 -31.99 -2.15 6.50
C ARG A 41 -31.43 -0.77 6.21
N VAL A 42 -30.74 -0.23 7.21
CA VAL A 42 -29.73 0.80 7.03
C VAL A 42 -28.88 0.22 5.92
N SER A 43 -29.03 0.77 4.72
CA SER A 43 -28.19 0.42 3.59
C SER A 43 -26.82 0.95 3.95
N SER A 44 -26.09 0.18 4.75
CA SER A 44 -24.75 0.48 5.22
C SER A 44 -23.75 0.17 4.11
N SER A 45 -24.01 0.68 2.91
CA SER A 45 -22.98 0.72 1.89
C SER A 45 -22.01 1.82 2.30
N PRO A 46 -20.71 1.53 2.48
CA PRO A 46 -19.73 2.56 2.71
C PRO A 46 -19.73 3.55 1.53
N PRO A 47 -19.43 4.84 1.77
CA PRO A 47 -19.35 5.81 0.69
C PRO A 47 -18.34 5.33 -0.35
N LEU A 48 -18.68 5.55 -1.63
CA LEU A 48 -17.75 5.24 -2.71
C LEU A 48 -16.47 6.07 -2.54
N PRO A 49 -15.30 5.49 -2.85
CA PRO A 49 -14.04 6.22 -2.76
C PRO A 49 -14.07 7.44 -3.70
N PRO A 50 -13.33 8.52 -3.36
CA PRO A 50 -13.18 9.66 -4.25
C PRO A 50 -12.70 9.22 -5.63
N GLN A 51 -13.37 9.70 -6.69
CA GLN A 51 -12.96 9.38 -8.06
C GLN A 51 -11.73 10.21 -8.44
N MET A 52 -10.76 9.55 -9.09
CA MET A 52 -9.64 10.25 -9.72
C MET A 52 -10.09 10.95 -11.00
N PRO A 53 -9.50 12.11 -11.35
CA PRO A 53 -9.71 12.70 -12.66
C PRO A 53 -9.25 11.72 -13.75
N PRO A 54 -9.88 11.74 -14.94
CA PRO A 54 -9.42 10.92 -16.05
C PRO A 54 -7.96 11.28 -16.40
N PRO A 55 -7.17 10.32 -16.89
CA PRO A 55 -5.80 10.60 -17.33
C PRO A 55 -5.81 11.64 -18.46
N PRO A 56 -4.75 12.46 -18.60
CA PRO A 56 -4.63 13.37 -19.73
C PRO A 56 -4.56 12.58 -21.05
N PRO A 57 -4.96 13.18 -22.19
CA PRO A 57 -4.80 12.54 -23.48
C PRO A 57 -3.32 12.22 -23.75
N PRO A 58 -3.01 11.18 -24.55
CA PRO A 58 -1.65 10.90 -24.96
C PRO A 58 -1.00 12.14 -25.58
N ALA A 59 0.23 12.46 -25.15
CA ALA A 59 0.99 13.51 -25.81
C ALA A 59 1.16 13.17 -27.28
N ALA A 60 0.96 14.15 -28.16
CA ALA A 60 1.21 13.98 -29.59
C ALA A 60 2.65 13.48 -29.78
N THR A 61 2.81 12.48 -30.63
CA THR A 61 4.12 11.90 -30.96
C THR A 61 5.04 13.03 -31.45
N PRO A 62 6.27 13.15 -30.93
CA PRO A 62 7.24 14.08 -31.51
C PRO A 62 7.34 13.77 -33.01
N GLN A 63 7.11 14.77 -33.86
CA GLN A 63 7.27 14.57 -35.30
C GLN A 63 8.69 14.06 -35.52
N SER A 64 8.82 12.93 -36.23
CA SER A 64 10.12 12.39 -36.57
C SER A 64 10.89 13.48 -37.32
N VAL A 65 12.03 13.88 -36.75
CA VAL A 65 12.92 14.84 -37.38
C VAL A 65 13.30 14.28 -38.74
N SER A 66 13.12 15.06 -39.81
CA SER A 66 13.48 14.66 -41.16
C SER A 66 14.94 14.20 -41.18
N GLU A 67 15.19 12.99 -41.68
CA GLU A 67 16.49 12.30 -41.61
C GLU A 67 17.62 13.08 -42.31
N GLY A 68 17.28 14.06 -43.15
CA GLY A 68 18.21 14.99 -43.79
C GLY A 68 18.72 16.15 -42.92
N ALA A 69 18.18 16.38 -41.71
CA ALA A 69 18.61 17.44 -40.81
C ALA A 69 19.58 16.95 -39.70
N VAL A 70 19.79 15.63 -39.59
CA VAL A 70 20.70 15.07 -38.58
C VAL A 70 22.14 15.15 -39.10
N HIS A 71 22.89 16.11 -38.56
CA HIS A 71 24.30 16.34 -38.89
C HIS A 71 25.10 15.02 -38.75
N PRO A 72 25.95 14.65 -39.72
CA PRO A 72 26.66 13.36 -39.69
C PRO A 72 27.55 13.19 -38.45
N HIS A 73 28.04 14.29 -37.87
CA HIS A 73 28.83 14.28 -36.63
C HIS A 73 27.99 14.11 -35.35
N LEU A 74 26.66 14.24 -35.44
CA LEU A 74 25.71 13.98 -34.36
C LEU A 74 25.05 12.59 -34.48
N ARG A 75 25.34 11.86 -35.57
CA ARG A 75 24.92 10.46 -35.70
C ARG A 75 25.79 9.63 -34.78
N VAL A 76 25.17 9.00 -33.79
CA VAL A 76 25.82 7.92 -33.03
C VAL A 76 26.08 6.80 -34.03
N LEU A 77 27.36 6.51 -34.30
CA LEU A 77 27.74 5.31 -35.04
C LEU A 77 27.19 4.12 -34.26
N SER A 78 26.26 3.38 -34.86
CA SER A 78 25.65 2.17 -34.29
C SER A 78 26.64 0.99 -34.27
N TYR A 79 27.92 1.26 -34.01
CA TYR A 79 28.97 0.27 -33.94
C TYR A 79 29.11 -0.22 -32.51
N ALA A 80 28.22 -1.15 -32.15
CA ALA A 80 28.55 -2.16 -31.17
C ALA A 80 28.67 -3.48 -31.94
N PRO A 81 29.87 -3.89 -32.38
CA PRO A 81 30.06 -5.28 -32.71
C PRO A 81 29.85 -6.03 -31.39
N PHE A 82 28.68 -6.63 -31.22
CA PHE A 82 28.60 -7.76 -30.31
C PHE A 82 29.65 -8.73 -30.86
N ALA A 83 30.75 -8.89 -30.13
CA ALA A 83 31.70 -9.92 -30.46
C ALA A 83 30.92 -11.23 -30.40
N ARG A 84 30.73 -11.84 -31.58
CA ARG A 84 30.01 -13.09 -31.73
C ARG A 84 30.97 -14.20 -31.33
N TYR A 85 31.33 -14.22 -30.05
CA TYR A 85 32.10 -15.30 -29.47
C TYR A 85 31.23 -16.56 -29.56
N THR A 86 31.70 -17.51 -30.36
CA THR A 86 31.16 -18.86 -30.34
C THR A 86 31.81 -19.62 -29.19
N VAL A 87 31.15 -20.67 -28.69
CA VAL A 87 31.66 -21.47 -27.55
C VAL A 87 33.10 -21.94 -27.77
N GLU A 88 33.49 -22.24 -29.01
CA GLU A 88 34.86 -22.63 -29.37
C GLU A 88 35.93 -21.57 -29.08
N ASP A 89 35.59 -20.28 -29.12
CA ASP A 89 36.52 -19.19 -28.81
C ASP A 89 36.76 -19.07 -27.29
N LEU A 90 35.81 -19.55 -26.48
CA LEU A 90 35.92 -19.57 -25.02
C LEU A 90 36.68 -20.80 -24.48
N LEU A 91 36.84 -21.83 -25.31
CA LEU A 91 37.47 -23.10 -24.95
C LEU A 91 38.90 -23.27 -25.50
N ALA A 92 39.44 -22.23 -26.15
CA ALA A 92 40.80 -22.18 -26.67
C ALA A 92 41.86 -22.02 -25.57
#